data_AF-A0A9X7UZT6-F1
#
_entry.id   AF-A0A9X7UZT6-F1
#
_cell.length_a   1.000
_cell.length_b   1.000
_cell.length_c   1.000
_cell.angle_alpha   90.00
_cell.angle_beta   90.00
_cell.angle_gamma   90.00
#
_symmetry.space_group_name_H-M   'P 1'
#
loop_
_entity.id
_entity.type
_entity.pdbx_description
1 polymer ?
#
loop_
_entity_poly.entity_id
_entity_poly.type
_entity_poly.pdbx_seq_one_letter_code
_entity_poly.pdbx_strand_id
1 'polypeptide(L)'
;MRALLAFALLSISLVCRADVYTDLYETAGWPDQRANFTDALTAVQQRYKDTLPAAVYQALVDNSNRRFAAEAIDSRAQQALREQLAEPQPALAFFQSELGRKIVAAEVLAGRREQLARYANGLPRIEAGSNRQLLIRHLAQALPASEAGAEVSLALAGVAADSLSQMLPGILASGQAQSLLNSQRDRLREQIEGDLDNTLLYIYRELSDAELEQYLDFARSAAGQAYYQAALQAVREGLAVGRELSEPSGPQAGL
;
A
#
# COMPACT_ATOMS: atom_id res chain seq x y z
N MET A 1 48.65 3.42 30.53
CA MET A 1 47.64 4.33 29.92
C MET A 1 47.27 4.00 28.47
N ARG A 2 48.16 3.40 27.65
CA ARG A 2 47.81 3.00 26.27
C ARG A 2 46.88 1.77 26.15
N ALA A 3 46.91 0.85 27.12
CA ALA A 3 46.03 -0.33 27.13
C ALA A 3 44.58 -0.02 27.53
N LEU A 4 44.33 1.07 28.28
CA LEU A 4 42.98 1.50 28.68
C LEU A 4 42.24 2.24 27.55
N LEU A 5 42.97 2.88 26.64
CA LEU A 5 42.40 3.53 25.45
C LEU A 5 41.95 2.50 24.39
N ALA A 6 42.57 1.33 24.34
CA ALA A 6 42.17 0.26 23.42
C ALA A 6 40.86 -0.42 23.85
N PHE A 7 40.57 -0.48 25.15
CA PHE A 7 39.32 -1.08 25.66
C PHE A 7 38.12 -0.13 25.55
N ALA A 8 38.35 1.18 25.52
CA ALA A 8 37.30 2.19 25.35
C ALA A 8 36.84 2.37 23.88
N LEU A 9 37.59 1.85 22.91
CA LEU A 9 37.26 1.93 21.47
C LEU A 9 36.49 0.71 20.94
N LEU A 10 36.37 -0.37 21.72
CA LEU A 10 35.57 -1.55 21.36
C LEU A 10 34.11 -1.49 21.85
N SER A 11 33.80 -0.59 22.79
CA SER A 11 32.45 -0.36 23.30
C SER A 11 31.61 0.58 22.43
N ILE A 12 32.21 1.18 21.39
CA ILE A 12 31.51 1.88 20.31
C ILE A 12 31.37 0.94 19.11
N SER A 13 31.02 -0.32 19.38
CA SER A 13 30.29 -1.10 18.39
C SER A 13 28.90 -0.49 18.37
N LEU A 14 28.71 0.56 17.55
CA LEU A 14 27.36 1.00 17.21
C LEU A 14 26.65 -0.27 16.76
N VAL A 15 25.71 -0.71 17.59
CA VAL A 15 24.65 -1.56 17.13
C VAL A 15 23.98 -0.72 16.04
N CYS A 16 24.38 -0.93 14.80
CA CYS A 16 23.57 -0.63 13.64
C CYS A 16 22.37 -1.56 13.80
N ARG A 17 21.46 -1.17 14.68
CA ARG A 17 20.19 -1.84 14.85
C ARG A 17 19.49 -1.50 13.56
N ALA A 18 19.47 -2.46 12.63
CA ALA A 18 18.60 -2.39 11.48
C ALA A 18 17.24 -1.91 12.00
N ASP A 19 16.74 -0.83 11.38
CA ASP A 19 15.48 -0.25 11.81
C ASP A 19 14.40 -1.30 11.53
N VAL A 20 13.86 -1.90 12.59
CA VAL A 20 12.90 -3.00 12.53
C VAL A 20 11.69 -2.64 11.66
N TYR A 21 11.33 -1.35 11.60
CA TYR A 21 10.27 -0.88 10.72
C TYR A 21 10.67 -0.93 9.25
N THR A 22 11.91 -0.59 8.92
CA THR A 22 12.45 -0.73 7.56
C THR A 22 12.51 -2.20 7.17
N ASP A 23 13.02 -3.06 8.06
CA ASP A 23 13.06 -4.51 7.81
C ASP A 23 11.66 -5.09 7.60
N LEU A 24 10.68 -4.66 8.40
CA LEU A 24 9.27 -5.05 8.24
C LEU A 24 8.71 -4.54 6.91
N TYR A 25 8.98 -3.28 6.56
CA TYR A 25 8.54 -2.67 5.32
C TYR A 25 9.06 -3.43 4.10
N GLU A 26 10.34 -3.77 4.09
CA GLU A 26 10.96 -4.55 3.01
C GLU A 26 10.43 -5.99 2.99
N THR A 27 10.40 -6.67 4.15
CA THR A 27 10.04 -8.09 4.23
C THR A 27 8.56 -8.33 3.91
N ALA A 28 7.68 -7.37 4.25
CA ALA A 28 6.27 -7.44 3.91
C ALA A 28 5.95 -7.05 2.45
N GLY A 29 6.97 -6.82 1.61
CA GLY A 29 6.82 -6.63 0.17
C GLY A 29 6.37 -5.24 -0.26
N TRP A 30 6.45 -4.23 0.61
CA TRP A 30 6.02 -2.87 0.27
C TRP A 30 6.71 -2.27 -0.97
N PRO A 31 8.04 -2.43 -1.17
CA PRO A 31 8.71 -1.90 -2.36
C PRO A 31 8.15 -2.49 -3.67
N ASP A 32 7.81 -3.79 -3.67
CA ASP A 32 7.20 -4.45 -4.82
C ASP A 32 5.77 -3.97 -5.05
N GLN A 33 4.97 -3.79 -3.98
CA GLN A 33 3.63 -3.24 -4.10
C GLN A 33 3.64 -1.80 -4.64
N ARG A 34 4.61 -0.98 -4.22
CA ARG A 34 4.83 0.35 -4.80
C ARG A 34 5.21 0.27 -6.28
N ALA A 35 6.05 -0.68 -6.67
CA ALA A 35 6.40 -0.87 -8.08
C ALA A 35 5.17 -1.25 -8.91
N ASN A 36 4.35 -2.18 -8.43
CA ASN A 36 3.07 -2.55 -9.04
C ASN A 36 2.12 -1.34 -9.17
N PHE A 37 2.02 -0.51 -8.13
CA PHE A 37 1.26 0.74 -8.18
C PHE A 37 1.80 1.71 -9.24
N THR A 38 3.12 1.85 -9.35
CA THR A 38 3.77 2.73 -10.34
C THR A 38 3.49 2.28 -11.77
N ASP A 39 3.46 0.96 -12.00
CA ASP A 39 3.08 0.38 -13.30
C ASP A 39 1.61 0.67 -13.64
N ALA A 40 0.72 0.50 -12.66
CA ALA A 40 -0.70 0.82 -12.81
C ALA A 40 -0.91 2.32 -13.09
N LEU A 41 -0.18 3.18 -12.38
CA LEU A 41 -0.20 4.62 -12.57
C LEU A 41 0.23 5.00 -13.98
N THR A 42 1.34 4.41 -14.46
CA THR A 42 1.82 4.62 -15.83
C THR A 42 0.78 4.19 -16.85
N ALA A 43 0.12 3.05 -16.64
CA ALA A 43 -0.95 2.57 -17.52
C ALA A 43 -2.15 3.53 -17.54
N VAL A 44 -2.53 4.10 -16.39
CA VAL A 44 -3.59 5.11 -16.29
C VAL A 44 -3.19 6.41 -17.01
N GLN A 45 -1.96 6.89 -16.81
CA GLN A 45 -1.45 8.06 -17.51
C GLN A 45 -1.53 7.87 -19.04
N GLN A 46 -1.05 6.74 -19.56
CA GLN A 46 -1.09 6.49 -21.01
C GLN A 46 -2.51 6.51 -21.61
N ARG A 47 -3.54 6.13 -20.84
CA ARG A 47 -4.94 6.22 -21.30
C ARG A 47 -5.38 7.66 -21.56
N TYR A 48 -4.79 8.63 -20.87
CA TYR A 48 -5.11 10.04 -21.05
C TYR A 48 -4.41 10.67 -22.27
N LYS A 49 -3.32 10.05 -22.76
CA LYS A 49 -2.50 10.59 -23.85
C LYS A 49 -3.29 10.91 -25.11
N ASP A 50 -4.25 10.06 -25.46
CA ASP A 50 -5.07 10.20 -26.67
C ASP A 50 -6.30 11.09 -26.47
N THR A 51 -6.59 11.48 -25.21
CA THR A 51 -7.80 12.24 -24.86
C THR A 51 -7.53 13.69 -24.45
N LEU A 52 -6.30 14.01 -24.02
CA LEU A 52 -5.93 15.33 -23.52
C LEU A 52 -5.00 16.06 -24.51
N PRO A 53 -5.08 17.39 -24.62
CA PRO A 53 -4.08 18.18 -25.34
C PRO A 53 -2.68 17.96 -24.74
N ALA A 54 -1.65 17.98 -25.58
CA ALA A 54 -0.28 17.62 -25.18
C ALA A 54 0.23 18.37 -23.94
N ALA A 55 -0.05 19.68 -23.83
CA ALA A 55 0.35 20.48 -22.67
C ALA A 55 -0.35 20.05 -21.37
N VAL A 56 -1.64 19.71 -21.44
CA VAL A 56 -2.44 19.25 -20.29
C VAL A 56 -2.01 17.84 -19.89
N TYR A 57 -1.76 16.97 -20.87
CA TYR A 57 -1.23 15.63 -20.63
C TYR A 57 0.14 15.69 -19.92
N GLN A 58 1.05 16.54 -20.39
CA GLN A 58 2.37 16.69 -19.76
C GLN A 58 2.26 17.20 -18.32
N ALA A 59 1.42 18.21 -18.08
CA ALA A 59 1.18 18.73 -16.74
C ALA A 59 0.58 17.67 -15.79
N LEU A 60 -0.30 16.81 -16.30
CA LEU A 60 -0.87 15.68 -15.54
C LEU A 60 0.21 14.66 -15.18
N VAL A 61 1.03 14.25 -16.14
CA VAL A 61 2.12 13.29 -15.90
C VAL A 61 3.13 13.84 -14.90
N ASP A 62 3.56 15.09 -15.06
CA ASP A 62 4.56 15.70 -14.19
C ASP A 62 4.07 15.83 -12.74
N ASN A 63 2.82 16.27 -12.54
CA ASN A 63 2.23 16.37 -11.19
C ASN A 63 2.03 15.00 -10.55
N SER A 64 1.50 14.05 -11.32
CA SER A 64 1.33 12.68 -10.89
C SER A 64 2.66 12.07 -10.45
N ASN A 65 3.72 12.22 -11.25
CA ASN A 65 5.03 11.64 -10.94
C ASN A 65 5.70 12.29 -9.74
N ARG A 66 5.49 13.59 -9.52
CA ARG A 66 5.96 14.28 -8.30
C ARG A 66 5.27 13.75 -7.06
N ARG A 67 3.94 13.63 -7.10
CA ARG A 67 3.11 13.15 -5.99
C ARG A 67 3.40 11.71 -5.61
N PHE A 68 3.51 10.86 -6.63
CA PHE A 68 3.73 9.42 -6.49
C PHE A 68 5.20 9.02 -6.70
N ALA A 69 6.12 9.96 -6.48
CA ALA A 69 7.55 9.67 -6.48
C ALA A 69 7.84 8.54 -5.49
N ALA A 70 8.69 7.60 -5.89
CA ALA A 70 8.91 6.36 -5.15
C ALA A 70 9.30 6.61 -3.68
N GLU A 71 10.34 7.44 -3.49
CA GLU A 71 10.85 7.85 -2.19
C GLU A 71 9.79 8.58 -1.35
N ALA A 72 8.92 9.37 -1.98
CA ALA A 72 7.86 10.09 -1.28
C ALA A 72 6.76 9.16 -0.78
N ILE A 73 6.38 8.13 -1.56
CA ILE A 73 5.46 7.08 -1.12
C ILE A 73 6.09 6.29 0.03
N ASP A 74 7.32 5.82 -0.15
CA ASP A 74 8.03 4.99 0.82
C ASP A 74 8.20 5.74 2.15
N SER A 75 8.63 7.00 2.10
CA SER A 75 8.82 7.85 3.28
C SER A 75 7.53 8.03 4.08
N ARG A 76 6.42 8.40 3.41
CA ARG A 76 5.12 8.59 4.08
C ARG A 76 4.58 7.28 4.64
N ALA A 77 4.66 6.18 3.88
CA ALA A 77 4.16 4.89 4.32
C ALA A 77 4.96 4.34 5.52
N GLN A 78 6.30 4.46 5.49
CA GLN A 78 7.13 4.05 6.63
C GLN A 78 6.90 4.92 7.87
N GLN A 79 6.75 6.24 7.69
CA GLN A 79 6.41 7.13 8.81
C GLN A 79 5.08 6.74 9.44
N ALA A 80 4.05 6.55 8.62
CA ALA A 80 2.73 6.11 9.08
C ALA A 80 2.80 4.76 9.81
N LEU A 81 3.56 3.80 9.27
CA LEU A 81 3.74 2.51 9.92
C LEU A 81 4.39 2.67 11.31
N ARG A 82 5.42 3.52 11.43
CA ARG A 82 6.08 3.83 12.72
C ARG A 82 5.15 4.50 13.72
N GLU A 83 4.27 5.37 13.26
CA GLU A 83 3.31 6.09 14.12
C GLU A 83 2.16 5.20 14.58
N GLN A 84 1.72 4.25 13.75
CA GLN A 84 0.51 3.45 13.98
C GLN A 84 0.79 2.06 14.55
N LEU A 85 1.99 1.50 14.36
CA LEU A 85 2.35 0.17 14.83
C LEU A 85 3.33 0.25 16.00
N ALA A 86 2.81 0.14 17.23
CA ALA A 86 3.66 0.21 18.43
C ALA A 86 4.70 -0.93 18.52
N GLU A 87 4.32 -2.14 18.10
CA GLU A 87 5.17 -3.34 18.19
C GLU A 87 5.33 -4.01 16.82
N PRO A 88 6.37 -3.67 16.04
CA PRO A 88 6.57 -4.24 14.71
C PRO A 88 7.14 -5.66 14.71
N GLN A 89 7.78 -6.11 15.80
CA GLN A 89 8.54 -7.37 15.85
C GLN A 89 7.69 -8.62 15.57
N PRO A 90 6.46 -8.77 16.12
CA PRO A 90 5.65 -9.94 15.82
C PRO A 90 5.26 -10.04 14.34
N ALA A 91 4.94 -8.90 13.72
CA ALA A 91 4.65 -8.84 12.29
C ALA A 91 5.90 -9.15 11.47
N LEU A 92 7.05 -8.59 11.83
CA LEU A 92 8.31 -8.88 11.17
C LEU A 92 8.63 -10.37 11.23
N ALA A 93 8.50 -10.99 12.41
CA ALA A 93 8.73 -12.42 12.59
C ALA A 93 7.78 -13.27 11.72
N PHE A 94 6.51 -12.87 11.60
CA PHE A 94 5.57 -13.55 10.71
C PHE A 94 6.00 -13.45 9.24
N PHE A 95 6.31 -12.25 8.73
CA PHE A 95 6.73 -12.08 7.33
C PHE A 95 8.10 -12.70 7.03
N GLN A 96 8.97 -12.85 8.04
CA GLN A 96 10.22 -13.61 7.94
C GLN A 96 10.03 -15.14 8.01
N SER A 97 8.83 -15.64 8.29
CA SER A 97 8.56 -17.09 8.25
C SER A 97 8.46 -17.61 6.81
N GLU A 98 8.48 -18.94 6.64
CA GLU A 98 8.23 -19.54 5.32
C GLU A 98 6.86 -19.16 4.77
N LEU A 99 5.83 -19.24 5.62
CA LEU A 99 4.46 -18.86 5.28
C LEU A 99 4.35 -17.40 4.87
N GLY A 100 4.91 -16.49 5.68
CA GLY A 100 4.91 -15.05 5.40
C GLY A 100 5.54 -14.72 4.06
N ARG A 101 6.68 -15.34 3.73
CA ARG A 101 7.31 -15.19 2.41
C ARG A 101 6.44 -15.71 1.26
N LYS A 102 5.74 -16.84 1.44
CA LYS A 102 4.82 -17.37 0.42
C LYS A 102 3.65 -16.43 0.17
N ILE A 103 3.08 -15.85 1.24
CA ILE A 103 2.00 -14.86 1.17
C ILE A 103 2.47 -13.64 0.38
N VAL A 104 3.59 -13.04 0.78
CA VAL A 104 4.14 -11.86 0.10
C VAL A 104 4.43 -12.15 -1.37
N ALA A 105 5.03 -13.30 -1.68
CA ALA A 105 5.29 -13.70 -3.07
C ALA A 105 3.99 -13.83 -3.89
N ALA A 106 2.94 -14.42 -3.30
CA ALA A 106 1.64 -14.57 -3.95
C ALA A 106 0.95 -13.21 -4.21
N GLU A 107 1.00 -12.30 -3.23
CA GLU A 107 0.43 -10.96 -3.34
C GLU A 107 1.18 -10.09 -4.35
N VAL A 108 2.51 -10.08 -4.29
CA VAL A 108 3.37 -9.38 -5.26
C VAL A 108 3.12 -9.89 -6.66
N LEU A 109 3.05 -11.22 -6.84
CA LEU A 109 2.74 -11.83 -8.13
C LEU A 109 1.39 -11.35 -8.66
N ALA A 110 0.34 -11.38 -7.83
CA ALA A 110 -1.00 -10.99 -8.21
C ALA A 110 -1.11 -9.51 -8.64
N GLY A 111 -0.31 -8.63 -8.02
CA GLY A 111 -0.26 -7.20 -8.37
C GLY A 111 0.55 -6.87 -9.63
N ARG A 112 1.28 -7.82 -10.22
CA ARG A 112 2.11 -7.55 -11.40
C ARG A 112 1.29 -7.15 -12.61
N ARG A 113 1.83 -6.22 -13.39
CA ARG A 113 1.21 -5.74 -14.63
C ARG A 113 0.78 -6.87 -15.56
N GLU A 114 1.58 -7.92 -15.71
CA GLU A 114 1.24 -9.06 -16.58
C GLU A 114 0.02 -9.83 -16.08
N GLN A 115 -0.12 -10.01 -14.77
CA GLN A 115 -1.30 -10.67 -14.18
C GLN A 115 -2.54 -9.80 -14.36
N LEU A 116 -2.42 -8.50 -14.05
CA LEU A 116 -3.53 -7.56 -14.23
C LEU A 116 -3.98 -7.46 -15.69
N ALA A 117 -3.03 -7.47 -16.64
CA ALA A 117 -3.34 -7.47 -18.07
C ALA A 117 -3.98 -8.79 -18.52
N ARG A 118 -3.48 -9.94 -18.03
CA ARG A 118 -4.02 -11.27 -18.35
C ARG A 118 -5.48 -11.42 -17.89
N TYR A 119 -5.83 -10.84 -16.74
CA TYR A 119 -7.16 -10.93 -16.15
C TYR A 119 -7.91 -9.61 -16.16
N ALA A 120 -7.65 -8.74 -17.15
CA ALA A 120 -8.33 -7.46 -17.29
C ALA A 120 -9.86 -7.59 -17.43
N ASN A 121 -10.35 -8.75 -17.88
CA ASN A 121 -11.77 -9.08 -18.03
C ASN A 121 -12.35 -9.82 -16.80
N GLY A 122 -11.61 -9.86 -15.70
CA GLY A 122 -11.99 -10.56 -14.48
C GLY A 122 -11.16 -11.82 -14.23
N LEU A 123 -11.10 -12.21 -12.96
CA LEU A 123 -10.42 -13.44 -12.53
C LEU A 123 -11.27 -14.67 -12.86
N PRO A 124 -10.64 -15.81 -13.18
CA PRO A 124 -11.37 -17.07 -13.30
C PRO A 124 -12.07 -17.39 -11.97
N ARG A 125 -13.27 -17.96 -12.05
CA ARG A 125 -13.97 -18.50 -10.88
C ARG A 125 -13.20 -19.74 -10.39
N ILE A 126 -12.76 -19.71 -9.14
CA ILE A 126 -12.08 -20.85 -8.53
C ILE A 126 -13.09 -21.70 -7.78
N GLU A 127 -13.22 -22.96 -8.20
CA GLU A 127 -13.93 -23.97 -7.43
C GLU A 127 -13.00 -24.50 -6.33
N ALA A 128 -13.43 -24.33 -5.09
CA ALA A 128 -12.68 -24.73 -3.90
C ALA A 128 -13.56 -25.59 -2.99
N GLY A 129 -12.93 -26.51 -2.27
CA GLY A 129 -13.61 -27.29 -1.23
C GLY A 129 -14.21 -26.38 -0.15
N SER A 130 -15.26 -26.88 0.53
CA SER A 130 -15.99 -26.12 1.55
C SER A 130 -15.10 -25.56 2.66
N ASN A 131 -14.07 -26.30 3.06
CA ASN A 131 -13.09 -25.85 4.06
C ASN A 131 -12.30 -24.62 3.59
N ARG A 132 -11.67 -24.70 2.42
CA ARG A 132 -10.93 -23.57 1.82
C ARG A 132 -11.83 -22.35 1.62
N GLN A 133 -13.07 -22.53 1.18
CA GLN A 133 -14.03 -21.42 1.05
C GLN A 133 -14.36 -20.77 2.40
N LEU A 134 -14.41 -21.54 3.49
CA LEU A 134 -14.63 -21.00 4.83
C LEU A 134 -13.40 -20.21 5.32
N LEU A 135 -12.19 -20.77 5.15
CA LEU A 135 -10.93 -20.10 5.49
C LEU A 135 -10.79 -18.77 4.75
N ILE A 136 -11.06 -18.75 3.44
CA ILE A 136 -10.99 -17.52 2.64
C ILE A 136 -12.00 -16.48 3.09
N ARG A 137 -13.27 -16.86 3.35
CA ARG A 137 -14.27 -15.91 3.88
C ARG A 137 -13.84 -15.30 5.21
N HIS A 138 -13.21 -16.09 6.06
CA HIS A 138 -12.69 -15.60 7.33
C HIS A 138 -11.45 -14.71 7.17
N LEU A 139 -10.59 -14.99 6.20
CA LEU A 139 -9.49 -14.09 5.82
C LEU A 139 -10.02 -12.77 5.25
N ALA A 140 -11.02 -12.83 4.38
CA ALA A 140 -11.68 -11.65 3.80
C ALA A 140 -12.24 -10.71 4.88
N GLN A 141 -12.69 -11.26 6.02
CA GLN A 141 -13.15 -10.50 7.17
C GLN A 141 -12.02 -9.98 8.07
N ALA A 142 -10.88 -10.67 8.09
CA ALA A 142 -9.74 -10.33 8.95
C ALA A 142 -8.80 -9.30 8.30
N LEU A 143 -8.77 -9.22 6.98
CA LEU A 143 -7.89 -8.37 6.20
C LEU A 143 -8.64 -7.14 5.68
N PRO A 144 -8.08 -5.92 5.78
CA PRO A 144 -8.67 -4.71 5.19
C PRO A 144 -8.39 -4.62 3.68
N ALA A 145 -8.60 -5.71 2.95
CA ALA A 145 -8.21 -5.83 1.54
C ALA A 145 -9.07 -4.93 0.65
N SER A 146 -10.38 -4.85 0.93
CA SER A 146 -11.31 -4.00 0.19
C SER A 146 -11.04 -2.52 0.42
N GLU A 147 -10.72 -2.13 1.65
CA GLU A 147 -10.35 -0.76 1.99
C GLU A 147 -9.03 -0.38 1.31
N ALA A 148 -8.00 -1.22 1.40
CA ALA A 148 -6.72 -0.96 0.74
C ALA A 148 -6.88 -0.85 -0.79
N GLY A 149 -7.64 -1.76 -1.39
CA GLY A 149 -7.96 -1.73 -2.82
C GLY A 149 -8.74 -0.47 -3.24
N ALA A 150 -9.66 0.00 -2.39
CA ALA A 150 -10.39 1.25 -2.63
C ALA A 150 -9.45 2.47 -2.57
N GLU A 151 -8.53 2.55 -1.62
CA GLU A 151 -7.54 3.65 -1.57
C GLU A 151 -6.63 3.67 -2.79
N VAL A 152 -6.14 2.50 -3.23
CA VAL A 152 -5.34 2.38 -4.47
C VAL A 152 -6.14 2.85 -5.68
N SER A 153 -7.40 2.41 -5.80
CA SER A 153 -8.27 2.78 -6.92
C SER A 153 -8.55 4.28 -6.94
N LEU A 154 -8.81 4.87 -5.77
CA LEU A 154 -9.02 6.31 -5.62
C LEU A 154 -7.75 7.11 -5.95
N ALA A 155 -6.58 6.64 -5.51
CA ALA A 155 -5.30 7.27 -5.83
C ALA A 155 -5.07 7.34 -7.34
N LEU A 156 -5.35 6.24 -8.04
CA LEU A 156 -5.23 6.16 -9.50
C LEU A 156 -6.27 7.02 -10.22
N ALA A 157 -7.52 7.05 -9.73
CA ALA A 157 -8.59 7.87 -10.31
C ALA A 157 -8.36 9.37 -10.07
N GLY A 158 -7.75 9.74 -8.93
CA GLY A 158 -7.52 11.13 -8.52
C GLY A 158 -6.46 11.87 -9.32
N VAL A 159 -5.63 11.17 -10.11
CA VAL A 159 -4.51 11.75 -10.88
C VAL A 159 -4.94 12.95 -11.74
N ALA A 160 -6.04 12.80 -12.48
CA ALA A 160 -6.51 13.85 -13.38
C ALA A 160 -7.15 15.02 -12.61
N ALA A 161 -7.91 14.73 -11.55
CA ALA A 161 -8.60 15.74 -10.76
C ALA A 161 -7.62 16.64 -9.98
N ASP A 162 -6.60 16.03 -9.37
CA ASP A 162 -5.57 16.76 -8.61
C ASP A 162 -4.71 17.64 -9.56
N SER A 163 -4.35 17.10 -10.73
CA SER A 163 -3.61 17.85 -11.75
C SER A 163 -4.37 19.09 -12.24
N LEU A 164 -5.69 18.96 -12.45
CA LEU A 164 -6.54 20.09 -12.85
C LEU A 164 -6.71 21.14 -11.74
N SER A 165 -6.84 20.70 -10.48
CA SER A 165 -6.96 21.60 -9.33
C SER A 165 -5.72 22.50 -9.19
N GLN A 166 -4.52 21.92 -9.35
CA GLN A 166 -3.26 22.67 -9.27
C GLN A 166 -3.06 23.64 -10.44
N MET A 167 -3.66 23.36 -11.61
CA MET A 167 -3.66 24.28 -12.75
C MET A 167 -4.69 25.42 -12.61
N LEU A 168 -5.77 25.19 -11.87
CA LEU A 168 -6.89 26.12 -11.71
C LEU A 168 -7.28 26.30 -10.23
N PRO A 169 -6.44 26.99 -9.43
CA PRO A 169 -6.74 27.23 -8.02
C PRO A 169 -8.05 28.01 -7.87
N GLY A 170 -8.98 27.49 -7.06
CA GLY A 170 -10.22 28.19 -6.67
C GLY A 170 -11.52 27.72 -7.33
N ILE A 171 -11.50 26.67 -8.17
CA ILE A 171 -12.72 26.19 -8.85
C ILE A 171 -13.52 25.16 -8.03
N LEU A 172 -12.95 24.57 -6.98
CA LEU A 172 -13.62 23.56 -6.14
C LEU A 172 -13.66 23.96 -4.67
N ALA A 173 -14.87 24.08 -4.12
CA ALA A 173 -15.07 24.23 -2.68
C ALA A 173 -14.69 22.91 -1.98
N SER A 174 -13.56 22.93 -1.25
CA SER A 174 -12.89 21.77 -0.64
C SER A 174 -13.79 20.85 0.20
N GLY A 175 -14.84 21.40 0.84
CA GLY A 175 -15.78 20.61 1.65
C GLY A 175 -16.69 19.65 0.88
N GLN A 176 -17.11 20.00 -0.34
CA GLN A 176 -17.97 19.13 -1.17
C GLN A 176 -17.18 18.02 -1.87
N ALA A 177 -15.92 18.32 -2.23
CA ALA A 177 -15.01 17.32 -2.81
C ALA A 177 -14.76 16.16 -1.83
N GLN A 178 -14.56 16.44 -0.54
CA GLN A 178 -14.29 15.40 0.45
C GLN A 178 -15.49 14.45 0.67
N SER A 179 -16.72 14.98 0.73
CA SER A 179 -17.92 14.15 0.88
C SER A 179 -18.12 13.23 -0.33
N LEU A 180 -17.90 13.74 -1.55
CA LEU A 180 -17.98 12.94 -2.78
C LEU A 180 -16.90 11.86 -2.82
N LEU A 181 -15.67 12.15 -2.39
CA LEU A 181 -14.59 11.17 -2.28
C LEU A 181 -14.93 10.05 -1.29
N ASN A 182 -15.53 10.39 -0.15
CA ASN A 182 -15.96 9.39 0.83
C ASN A 182 -17.03 8.46 0.25
N SER A 183 -18.04 8.99 -0.45
CA SER A 183 -19.04 8.16 -1.13
C SER A 183 -18.46 7.32 -2.27
N GLN A 184 -17.40 7.78 -2.96
CA GLN A 184 -16.69 6.94 -3.93
C GLN A 184 -15.91 5.82 -3.25
N ARG A 185 -15.26 6.11 -2.11
CA ARG A 185 -14.56 5.10 -1.29
C ARG A 185 -15.50 3.98 -0.86
N ASP A 186 -16.65 4.32 -0.30
CA ASP A 186 -17.61 3.32 0.17
C ASP A 186 -18.14 2.44 -0.97
N ARG A 187 -18.47 3.04 -2.13
CA ARG A 187 -18.89 2.28 -3.31
C ARG A 187 -17.80 1.36 -3.85
N LEU A 188 -16.56 1.83 -3.90
CA LEU A 188 -15.43 1.00 -4.35
C LEU A 188 -15.18 -0.15 -3.37
N ARG A 189 -15.29 0.09 -2.06
CA ARG A 189 -15.18 -0.96 -1.04
C ARG A 189 -16.24 -2.04 -1.28
N GLU A 190 -17.52 -1.66 -1.39
CA GLU A 190 -18.61 -2.62 -1.62
C GLU A 190 -18.43 -3.42 -2.92
N GLN A 191 -17.96 -2.77 -3.98
CA GLN A 191 -17.68 -3.43 -5.25
C GLN A 191 -16.54 -4.47 -5.11
N ILE A 192 -15.46 -4.11 -4.42
CA ILE A 192 -14.32 -5.02 -4.19
C ILE A 192 -14.73 -6.17 -3.26
N GLU A 193 -15.51 -5.90 -2.22
CA GLU A 193 -16.04 -6.91 -1.30
C GLU A 193 -16.85 -7.99 -2.04
N GLY A 194 -17.61 -7.62 -3.08
CA GLY A 194 -18.42 -8.55 -3.87
C GLY A 194 -17.61 -9.65 -4.57
N ASP A 195 -16.37 -9.37 -4.95
CA ASP A 195 -15.47 -10.31 -5.65
C ASP A 195 -14.26 -10.73 -4.78
N LEU A 196 -14.20 -10.28 -3.53
CA LEU A 196 -13.03 -10.45 -2.66
C LEU A 196 -12.71 -11.93 -2.42
N ASP A 197 -13.72 -12.75 -2.14
CA ASP A 197 -13.53 -14.18 -1.90
C ASP A 197 -12.84 -14.87 -3.09
N ASN A 198 -13.30 -14.61 -4.32
CA ASN A 198 -12.70 -15.20 -5.51
C ASN A 198 -11.29 -14.65 -5.77
N THR A 199 -11.07 -13.38 -5.43
CA THR A 199 -9.77 -12.73 -5.54
C THR A 199 -8.76 -13.37 -4.59
N LEU A 200 -9.10 -13.53 -3.31
CA LEU A 200 -8.25 -14.17 -2.32
C LEU A 200 -8.01 -15.66 -2.62
N LEU A 201 -9.02 -16.38 -3.13
CA LEU A 201 -8.86 -17.73 -3.66
C LEU A 201 -7.81 -17.78 -4.77
N TYR A 202 -7.78 -16.77 -5.65
CA TYR A 202 -6.83 -16.72 -6.75
C TYR A 202 -5.43 -16.36 -6.29
N ILE A 203 -5.29 -15.37 -5.43
CA ILE A 203 -4.00 -14.93 -4.86
C ILE A 203 -3.38 -16.10 -4.10
N TYR A 204 -4.11 -16.69 -3.17
CA TYR A 204 -3.60 -17.71 -2.26
C TYR A 204 -3.81 -19.15 -2.75
N ARG A 205 -4.03 -19.36 -4.05
CA ARG A 205 -4.32 -20.69 -4.64
C ARG A 205 -3.22 -21.72 -4.36
N GLU A 206 -1.97 -21.26 -4.22
CA GLU A 206 -0.78 -22.10 -4.01
C GLU A 206 -0.55 -22.45 -2.53
N LEU A 207 -1.29 -21.82 -1.60
CA LEU A 207 -1.25 -22.18 -0.18
C LEU A 207 -2.11 -23.42 0.07
N SER A 208 -1.63 -24.29 0.95
CA SER A 208 -2.42 -25.37 1.53
C SER A 208 -3.48 -24.84 2.51
N ASP A 209 -4.50 -25.64 2.79
CA ASP A 209 -5.53 -25.27 3.76
C ASP A 209 -4.94 -25.03 5.17
N ALA A 210 -3.91 -25.79 5.57
CA ALA A 210 -3.22 -25.60 6.84
C ALA A 210 -2.41 -24.27 6.88
N GLU A 211 -1.82 -23.87 5.75
CA GLU A 211 -1.13 -22.58 5.63
C GLU A 211 -2.12 -21.41 5.65
N LEU A 212 -3.29 -21.56 5.01
CA LEU A 212 -4.38 -20.57 5.07
C LEU A 212 -4.93 -20.42 6.50
N GLU A 213 -5.04 -21.51 7.25
CA GLU A 213 -5.44 -21.49 8.66
C GLU A 213 -4.41 -20.76 9.53
N GLN A 214 -3.12 -21.08 9.40
CA GLN A 214 -2.05 -20.35 10.10
C GLN A 214 -2.01 -18.87 9.74
N TYR A 215 -2.28 -18.55 8.47
CA TYR A 215 -2.38 -17.15 8.05
C TYR A 215 -3.55 -16.45 8.73
N LEU A 216 -4.73 -17.10 8.75
CA LEU A 216 -5.91 -16.59 9.42
C LEU A 216 -5.68 -16.38 10.92
N ASP A 217 -4.98 -17.30 11.59
CA ASP A 217 -4.63 -17.19 13.00
C ASP A 217 -3.77 -15.96 13.27
N PHE A 218 -2.76 -15.72 12.44
CA PHE A 218 -1.97 -14.50 12.53
C PHE A 218 -2.82 -13.26 12.29
N ALA A 219 -3.60 -13.22 11.21
CA ALA A 219 -4.43 -12.07 10.85
C ALA A 219 -5.46 -11.71 11.94
N ARG A 220 -5.95 -12.70 12.70
CA ARG A 220 -6.88 -12.52 13.82
C ARG A 220 -6.20 -12.24 15.15
N SER A 221 -4.91 -12.54 15.28
CA SER A 221 -4.15 -12.22 16.49
C SER A 221 -4.10 -10.71 16.73
N ALA A 222 -3.92 -10.30 17.99
CA ALA A 222 -3.78 -8.88 18.33
C ALA A 222 -2.64 -8.21 17.55
N ALA A 223 -1.52 -8.92 17.34
CA ALA A 223 -0.39 -8.42 16.57
C ALA A 223 -0.70 -8.28 15.08
N GLY A 224 -1.38 -9.25 14.46
CA GLY A 224 -1.76 -9.18 13.06
C GLY A 224 -2.80 -8.09 12.80
N GLN A 225 -3.79 -7.94 13.67
CA GLN A 225 -4.77 -6.86 13.61
C GLN A 225 -4.09 -5.48 13.72
N ALA A 226 -3.17 -5.31 14.67
CA ALA A 226 -2.39 -4.08 14.81
C ALA A 226 -1.58 -3.78 13.54
N TYR A 227 -0.92 -4.79 12.97
CA TYR A 227 -0.18 -4.65 11.73
C TYR A 227 -1.09 -4.24 10.56
N TYR A 228 -2.20 -4.94 10.32
CA TYR A 228 -3.06 -4.66 9.18
C TYR A 228 -3.79 -3.31 9.28
N GLN A 229 -4.13 -2.88 10.50
CA GLN A 229 -4.64 -1.52 10.73
C GLN A 229 -3.58 -0.46 10.42
N ALA A 230 -2.35 -0.65 10.90
CA ALA A 230 -1.24 0.25 10.61
C ALA A 230 -0.87 0.26 9.11
N ALA A 231 -0.90 -0.91 8.46
CA ALA A 231 -0.67 -1.06 7.03
C ALA A 231 -1.72 -0.31 6.20
N LEU A 232 -3.01 -0.39 6.56
CA LEU A 232 -4.05 0.37 5.88
C LEU A 232 -3.80 1.88 5.98
N GLN A 233 -3.38 2.37 7.16
CA GLN A 233 -3.00 3.78 7.31
C GLN A 233 -1.76 4.11 6.47
N ALA A 234 -0.75 3.24 6.44
CA ALA A 234 0.43 3.43 5.60
C ALA A 234 0.09 3.50 4.10
N VAL A 235 -0.89 2.74 3.61
CA VAL A 235 -1.40 2.90 2.23
C VAL A 235 -2.02 4.28 2.03
N ARG A 236 -2.90 4.72 2.94
CA ARG A 236 -3.55 6.05 2.86
C ARG A 236 -2.55 7.19 2.85
N GLU A 237 -1.57 7.15 3.74
CA GLU A 237 -0.51 8.14 3.88
C GLU A 237 0.46 8.09 2.69
N GLY A 238 0.87 6.88 2.28
CA GLY A 238 1.74 6.65 1.13
C GLY A 238 1.16 7.22 -0.16
N LEU A 239 -0.12 6.98 -0.43
CA LEU A 239 -0.80 7.47 -1.64
C LEU A 239 -1.40 8.89 -1.49
N ALA A 240 -1.41 9.41 -0.27
CA ALA A 240 -1.89 10.74 0.11
C ALA A 240 -3.31 11.09 -0.36
N VAL A 241 -4.17 10.09 -0.61
CA VAL A 241 -5.48 10.25 -1.29
C VAL A 241 -6.29 11.39 -0.67
N GLY A 242 -6.69 12.37 -1.47
CA GLY A 242 -7.50 13.51 -1.02
C GLY A 242 -6.75 14.61 -0.27
N ARG A 243 -5.42 14.57 -0.18
CA ARG A 243 -4.62 15.73 0.27
C ARG A 243 -4.15 16.58 -0.89
N GLU A 244 -4.33 17.88 -0.73
CA GLU A 244 -3.46 18.88 -1.36
C GLU A 244 -2.06 18.70 -0.74
N LEU A 245 -1.04 18.51 -1.58
CA LEU A 245 0.35 18.53 -1.11
C LEU A 245 0.67 19.97 -0.71
N SER A 246 0.48 20.32 0.55
CA SER A 246 1.03 21.56 1.10
C SER A 246 2.55 21.47 0.97
N GLU A 247 3.17 22.40 0.24
CA GLU A 247 4.63 22.50 0.20
C GLU A 247 5.19 22.57 1.64
N PRO A 248 6.34 21.95 1.92
CA PRO A 248 7.00 22.14 3.20
C PRO A 248 7.31 23.63 3.34
N SER A 249 6.73 24.26 4.35
CA SER A 249 6.97 25.66 4.69
C SER A 249 8.48 25.87 4.85
N GLY A 250 9.08 26.55 3.88
CA GLY A 250 10.48 26.99 3.93
C GLY A 250 10.71 27.87 5.17
N PRO A 251 11.96 27.96 5.65
CA PRO A 251 12.27 28.68 6.87
C PRO A 251 11.78 30.13 6.78
N GLN A 252 10.95 30.52 7.74
CA GLN A 252 10.56 31.91 7.96
C GLN A 252 11.85 32.72 8.16
N ALA A 253 12.25 33.47 7.13
CA ALA A 253 13.22 34.52 7.27
C ALA A 253 12.58 35.62 8.13
N GLY A 254 12.90 35.60 9.42
CA GLY A 254 12.57 36.68 10.34
C GLY A 254 13.22 37.97 9.87
N LEU A 255 12.41 39.03 9.83
CA LEU A 255 12.82 40.43 9.75
C LEU A 255 13.55 40.84 11.04
#